data_AF-A0A942A7L9-F1
#
_entry.id   AF-A0A942A7L9-F1
#
_cell.length_a   1.000
_cell.length_b   1.000
_cell.length_c   1.000
_cell.angle_alpha   90.00
_cell.angle_beta   90.00
_cell.angle_gamma   90.00
#
_symmetry.space_group_name_H-M   'P 1'
#
loop_
_entity.id
_entity.type
_entity.pdbx_description
1 polymer ?
#
loop_
_entity_poly.entity_id
_entity_poly.type
_entity_poly.pdbx_seq_one_letter_code
_entity_poly.pdbx_strand_id
1 'polypeptide(L)'
;DIIEPLGSQTAMEEHYYDSFDPSNPTTGKYYPRMTMANRLNYANMSHWVQDASYLRLKNLQVGYTFKFGEKSPVERTRIYFSGSNLFTLTKYRVFDPENGLNTTSFPNSRVYSIGANVTF
;
A
#
# COMPACT_ATOMS: atom_id res chain seq x y z
N ASP A 1 -8.40 2.40 10.28
CA ASP A 1 -8.52 1.56 9.08
C ASP A 1 -7.17 1.40 8.42
N ILE A 2 -6.78 0.16 8.15
CA ILE A 2 -5.57 -0.21 7.40
C ILE A 2 -6.03 -0.29 5.95
N ILE A 3 -5.85 0.79 5.19
CA ILE A 3 -6.17 0.79 3.76
C ILE A 3 -4.89 0.39 3.03
N GLU A 4 -4.91 -0.75 2.36
CA GLU A 4 -3.82 -1.15 1.48
C GLU A 4 -3.80 -0.21 0.28
N PRO A 5 -2.63 0.28 -0.19
CA PRO A 5 -2.56 1.14 -1.36
C PRO A 5 -3.14 0.40 -2.57
N LEU A 6 -4.29 0.89 -3.03
CA LEU A 6 -5.13 0.26 -4.04
C LEU A 6 -4.58 0.55 -5.44
N GLY A 7 -4.64 -0.46 -6.32
CA GLY A 7 -4.38 -0.26 -7.75
C GLY A 7 -5.53 0.48 -8.43
N SER A 8 -5.32 0.94 -9.65
CA SER A 8 -6.32 1.69 -10.44
C SER A 8 -7.69 1.00 -10.54
N GLN A 9 -7.76 -0.33 -10.53
CA GLN A 9 -9.03 -1.07 -10.62
C GLN A 9 -9.89 -0.96 -9.36
N THR A 10 -9.28 -1.01 -8.17
CA THR A 10 -9.99 -0.91 -6.90
C THR A 10 -10.40 0.52 -6.55
N ALA A 11 -9.71 1.53 -7.08
CA ALA A 11 -10.15 2.93 -7.03
C ALA A 11 -11.46 3.17 -7.80
N MET A 12 -11.62 2.53 -8.97
CA MET A 12 -12.88 2.59 -9.74
C MET A 12 -14.01 1.85 -9.02
N GLU A 13 -13.70 0.72 -8.40
CA GLU A 13 -14.63 -0.03 -7.57
C GLU A 13 -15.12 0.78 -6.37
N GLU A 14 -14.21 1.45 -5.65
CA GLU A 14 -14.58 2.34 -4.55
C GLU A 14 -15.44 3.52 -5.04
N HIS A 15 -15.11 4.12 -6.19
CA HIS A 15 -15.93 5.19 -6.77
C HIS A 15 -17.36 4.72 -7.09
N TYR A 16 -17.49 3.50 -7.62
CA TYR A 16 -18.78 2.91 -7.93
C TYR A 16 -19.61 2.68 -6.65
N TYR A 17 -19.05 1.98 -5.66
CA TYR A 17 -19.77 1.62 -4.43
C TYR A 17 -19.94 2.75 -3.43
N ASP A 18 -19.05 3.76 -3.42
CA ASP A 18 -19.11 4.90 -2.51
C ASP A 18 -19.65 6.18 -3.16
N SER A 19 -20.36 6.04 -4.29
CA SER A 19 -21.16 7.10 -4.89
C SER A 19 -22.57 7.16 -4.32
N PHE A 20 -23.15 8.37 -4.29
CA PHE A 20 -24.52 8.56 -3.84
C PHE A 20 -25.55 7.99 -4.83
N ASP A 21 -26.45 7.14 -4.35
CA ASP A 21 -27.56 6.57 -5.10
C ASP A 21 -28.90 7.20 -4.64
N PRO A 22 -29.63 7.91 -5.53
CA PRO A 22 -30.95 8.46 -5.21
C PRO A 22 -32.02 7.41 -4.89
N SER A 23 -31.87 6.19 -5.42
CA SER A 23 -32.80 5.08 -5.19
C SER A 23 -32.55 4.38 -3.85
N ASN A 24 -31.35 4.57 -3.27
CA ASN A 24 -30.97 4.09 -1.95
C ASN A 24 -30.14 5.15 -1.20
N PRO A 25 -30.80 6.19 -0.65
CA PRO A 25 -30.11 7.34 -0.09
C PRO A 25 -29.47 7.01 1.27
N THR A 26 -28.25 6.45 1.23
CA THR A 26 -27.41 6.27 2.41
C THR A 26 -26.60 7.53 2.69
N THR A 27 -26.63 8.01 3.93
CA THR A 27 -25.76 9.10 4.41
C THR A 27 -24.31 8.63 4.54
N GLY A 28 -23.35 9.49 4.19
CA GLY A 28 -21.91 9.22 4.39
C GLY A 28 -21.12 8.79 3.15
N LYS A 29 -21.71 8.86 1.95
CA LYS A 29 -21.02 8.61 0.68
C LYS A 29 -20.02 9.73 0.34
N TYR A 30 -18.79 9.36 -0.01
CA TYR A 30 -17.74 10.34 -0.33
C TYR A 30 -17.86 10.90 -1.75
N TYR A 31 -18.30 10.08 -2.72
CA TYR A 31 -18.42 10.49 -4.11
C TYR A 31 -19.83 11.01 -4.45
N PRO A 32 -19.94 12.07 -5.26
CA PRO A 32 -21.22 12.56 -5.75
C PRO A 32 -21.88 11.51 -6.66
N ARG A 33 -23.19 11.67 -6.92
CA ARG A 33 -23.94 10.74 -7.78
C ARG A 33 -23.28 10.59 -9.14
N MET A 34 -23.26 9.37 -9.67
CA MET A 34 -22.83 9.11 -11.04
C MET A 34 -23.86 9.70 -12.03
N THR A 35 -23.37 10.36 -13.08
CA THR A 35 -24.21 11.02 -14.08
C THR A 35 -23.55 10.99 -15.44
N MET A 36 -24.36 10.89 -16.50
CA MET A 36 -23.90 10.98 -17.89
C MET A 36 -23.66 12.43 -18.33
N ALA A 37 -24.06 13.41 -17.50
CA ALA A 37 -23.80 14.82 -17.75
C ALA A 37 -22.30 15.13 -17.61
N ASN A 38 -21.74 15.78 -18.64
CA ASN A 38 -20.30 16.02 -18.70
C ASN A 38 -19.89 17.15 -17.73
N ARG A 39 -18.75 16.96 -17.03
CA ARG A 39 -18.02 17.97 -16.24
C ARG A 39 -18.68 18.52 -14.95
N LEU A 40 -19.56 17.77 -14.29
CA LEU A 40 -20.03 18.14 -12.95
C LEU A 40 -18.98 17.80 -11.87
N ASN A 41 -18.72 18.75 -10.95
CA ASN A 41 -17.81 18.62 -9.79
C ASN A 41 -16.29 18.54 -10.09
N TYR A 42 -15.83 18.95 -11.27
CA TYR A 42 -14.39 19.02 -11.62
C TYR A 42 -13.69 20.30 -11.15
N ALA A 43 -14.41 21.21 -10.49
CA ALA A 43 -13.83 22.44 -9.97
C ALA A 43 -12.85 22.12 -8.83
N ASN A 44 -11.81 22.93 -8.69
CA ASN A 44 -10.91 22.87 -7.53
C ASN A 44 -11.70 23.20 -6.26
N MET A 45 -11.92 22.21 -5.42
CA MET A 45 -12.66 22.34 -4.16
C MET A 45 -11.96 21.56 -3.05
N SER A 46 -12.14 22.01 -1.81
CA SER A 46 -11.57 21.36 -0.63
C SER A 46 -12.07 19.94 -0.41
N HIS A 47 -13.24 19.58 -0.97
CA HIS A 47 -13.79 18.21 -0.95
C HIS A 47 -12.81 17.16 -1.52
N TRP A 48 -12.03 17.53 -2.53
CA TRP A 48 -11.06 16.65 -3.18
C TRP A 48 -9.71 16.61 -2.48
N VAL A 49 -9.49 17.45 -1.46
CA VAL A 49 -8.27 17.44 -0.67
C VAL A 49 -8.36 16.32 0.36
N GLN A 50 -7.41 15.39 0.29
CA GLN A 50 -7.32 14.26 1.21
C GLN A 50 -6.05 14.37 2.06
N ASP A 51 -6.13 13.89 3.30
CA ASP A 51 -4.96 13.72 4.16
C ASP A 51 -4.11 12.55 3.63
N ALA A 52 -2.90 12.88 3.17
CA ALA A 52 -1.93 11.92 2.64
C ALA A 52 -0.97 11.40 3.72
N SER A 53 -1.25 11.59 5.02
CA SER A 53 -0.42 11.07 6.10
C SER A 53 -0.40 9.53 6.08
N TYR A 54 0.80 8.96 6.05
CA TYR A 54 1.00 7.51 5.99
C TYR A 54 2.19 7.05 6.82
N LEU A 55 2.16 5.79 7.24
CA LEU A 55 3.28 5.10 7.86
C LEU A 55 3.56 3.81 7.08
N ARG A 56 4.78 3.61 6.60
CA ARG A 56 5.17 2.46 5.78
C ARG A 56 6.37 1.73 6.36
N LEU A 57 6.28 0.41 6.49
CA LEU A 57 7.44 -0.44 6.77
C LEU A 57 8.15 -0.77 5.45
N LYS A 58 9.14 0.06 5.10
CA LYS A 58 9.89 -0.08 3.83
C LYS A 58 10.73 -1.33 3.77
N ASN A 59 11.52 -1.60 4.82
CA ASN A 59 12.41 -2.75 4.87
C ASN A 59 12.42 -3.34 6.29
N LEU A 60 12.31 -4.65 6.39
CA LEU A 60 12.51 -5.41 7.63
C LEU A 60 13.43 -6.57 7.31
N GLN A 61 14.54 -6.67 8.04
CA GLN A 61 15.42 -7.83 7.95
C GLN A 61 15.56 -8.46 9.31
N VAL A 62 15.21 -9.74 9.42
CA VAL A 62 15.38 -10.55 10.62
C VAL A 62 16.31 -11.69 10.26
N GLY A 63 17.38 -11.87 11.03
CA GLY A 63 18.29 -12.98 10.77
C GLY A 63 18.88 -13.54 12.04
N TYR A 64 19.15 -14.84 12.01
CA TYR A 64 19.78 -15.56 13.09
C TYR A 64 21.15 -16.06 12.63
N THR A 65 22.15 -15.86 13.48
CA THR A 65 23.54 -16.25 13.20
C THR A 65 23.91 -17.44 14.05
N PHE A 66 24.15 -18.58 13.40
CA PHE A 66 24.76 -19.77 13.97
C PHE A 66 26.28 -19.64 13.89
N LYS A 67 26.95 -19.79 15.03
CA LYS A 67 28.41 -19.94 15.10
C LYS A 67 28.67 -21.41 15.40
N PHE A 68 29.42 -22.09 14.55
CA PHE A 68 29.85 -23.44 14.86
C PHE A 68 31.23 -23.37 15.52
N GLY A 69 31.49 -24.25 16.48
CA GLY A 69 32.78 -24.28 17.17
C GLY A 69 33.91 -24.76 16.26
N GLU A 70 35.16 -24.64 16.71
CA GLU A 70 36.42 -24.93 15.98
C GLU A 70 36.52 -26.34 15.35
N LYS A 71 35.61 -27.25 15.68
CA LYS A 71 35.54 -28.61 15.11
C LYS A 71 34.67 -28.71 13.85
N SER A 72 34.00 -27.64 13.43
CA SER A 72 33.17 -27.59 12.24
C SER A 72 33.94 -26.96 11.07
N PRO A 73 33.82 -27.47 9.82
CA PRO A 73 34.40 -26.85 8.61
C PRO A 73 33.69 -25.56 8.17
N VAL A 74 32.76 -25.05 8.99
CA VAL A 74 31.97 -23.84 8.73
C VAL A 74 32.11 -22.95 9.95
N GLU A 75 32.75 -21.80 9.82
CA GLU A 75 32.92 -20.83 10.92
C GLU A 75 31.57 -20.21 11.35
N ARG A 76 30.75 -19.78 10.38
CA ARG A 76 29.54 -19.00 10.65
C ARG A 76 28.49 -19.18 9.57
N THR A 77 27.23 -19.40 9.97
CA THR A 77 26.08 -19.37 9.06
C THR A 77 25.04 -18.40 9.56
N ARG A 78 24.68 -17.40 8.74
CA ARG A 78 23.59 -16.47 9.01
C ARG A 78 22.43 -16.74 8.07
N ILE A 79 21.31 -17.17 8.62
CA ILE A 79 20.05 -17.26 7.88
C ILE A 79 19.30 -15.95 8.10
N TYR A 80 18.82 -15.33 7.03
CA TYR A 80 18.08 -14.07 7.11
C TYR A 80 16.84 -14.10 6.24
N PHE A 81 15.79 -13.49 6.76
CA PHE A 81 14.59 -13.12 6.06
C PHE A 81 14.60 -11.61 5.86
N SER A 82 14.32 -11.16 4.65
CA SER A 82 14.20 -9.76 4.28
C SER A 82 12.85 -9.53 3.63
N GLY A 83 12.09 -8.58 4.14
CA GLY A 83 10.84 -8.12 3.57
C GLY A 83 10.95 -6.67 3.12
N SER A 84 10.45 -6.35 1.92
CA SER A 84 10.34 -4.98 1.42
C SER A 84 8.88 -4.62 1.16
N ASN A 85 8.50 -3.37 1.47
CA ASN A 85 7.16 -2.81 1.38
C ASN A 85 6.08 -3.66 2.10
N LEU A 86 6.40 -4.14 3.30
CA LEU A 86 5.60 -5.15 4.00
C LEU A 86 4.18 -4.69 4.35
N PHE A 87 4.05 -3.47 4.86
CA PHE A 87 2.76 -2.87 5.16
C PHE A 87 2.80 -1.35 5.00
N THR A 88 1.66 -0.78 4.64
CA THR A 88 1.43 0.66 4.60
C THR A 88 0.13 0.94 5.34
N LEU A 89 0.20 1.81 6.34
CA LEU A 89 -0.93 2.34 7.07
C LEU A 89 -1.22 3.72 6.51
N THR A 90 -2.33 3.87 5.82
CA THR A 90 -2.77 5.15 5.28
C THR A 90 -4.28 5.28 5.38
N LYS A 91 -4.77 6.51 5.52
CA LYS A 91 -6.18 6.87 5.33
C LYS A 91 -6.45 7.37 3.91
N TYR A 92 -5.41 7.47 3.09
CA TYR A 92 -5.50 7.88 1.70
C TYR A 92 -6.12 6.74 0.89
N ARG A 93 -7.26 7.03 0.25
CA ARG A 93 -8.16 6.01 -0.29
C ARG A 93 -7.74 5.48 -1.65
N VAL A 94 -7.25 6.36 -2.52
CA VAL A 94 -7.28 6.10 -3.96
C VAL A 94 -5.93 5.67 -4.53
N PHE A 95 -4.82 6.19 -3.99
CA PHE A 95 -3.48 5.98 -4.55
C PHE A 95 -2.43 5.68 -3.49
N ASP A 96 -1.25 5.22 -3.91
CA ASP A 96 -0.10 5.13 -3.01
C ASP A 96 0.34 6.55 -2.60
N PRO A 97 0.35 6.90 -1.30
CA PRO A 97 0.74 8.23 -0.85
C PRO A 97 2.19 8.63 -1.22
N GLU A 98 3.07 7.68 -1.56
CA GLU A 98 4.41 7.98 -2.11
C GLU A 98 4.41 8.36 -3.59
N ASN A 99 3.41 7.94 -4.37
CA ASN A 99 3.37 8.16 -5.83
C ASN A 99 2.62 9.43 -6.23
N GLY A 100 2.03 10.16 -5.28
CA GLY A 100 1.24 11.37 -5.52
C GLY A 100 -0.02 11.09 -6.35
N LEU A 101 -0.52 12.12 -7.04
CA LEU A 101 -1.69 12.03 -7.93
C LEU A 101 -1.41 11.30 -9.26
N ASN A 102 -0.30 10.56 -9.36
CA ASN A 102 0.03 9.85 -10.59
C ASN A 102 -0.86 8.62 -10.74
N THR A 103 -1.96 8.79 -11.47
CA THR A 103 -3.01 7.77 -11.67
C THR A 103 -2.56 6.56 -12.48
N THR A 104 -1.31 6.57 -12.98
CA THR A 104 -0.71 5.48 -13.79
C THR A 104 0.35 4.68 -13.03
N SER A 105 0.70 5.09 -11.80
CA SER A 105 1.70 4.39 -11.01
C SER A 105 1.09 3.22 -10.26
N PHE A 106 1.62 2.02 -10.50
CA PHE A 106 1.31 0.85 -9.70
C PHE A 106 1.85 1.01 -8.27
N PRO A 107 1.15 0.46 -7.25
CA PRO A 107 1.69 0.44 -5.91
C PRO A 107 2.99 -0.37 -5.86
N ASN A 108 3.88 -0.01 -4.94
CA ASN A 108 5.13 -0.73 -4.76
C ASN A 108 4.87 -2.21 -4.41
N SER A 109 5.50 -3.13 -5.15
CA SER A 109 5.38 -4.56 -4.90
C SER A 109 5.92 -4.94 -3.53
N ARG A 110 5.19 -5.84 -2.83
CA ARG A 110 5.67 -6.50 -1.61
C ARG A 110 6.62 -7.62 -1.99
N VAL A 111 7.82 -7.61 -1.43
CA VAL A 111 8.84 -8.64 -1.71
C VAL A 111 9.22 -9.32 -0.41
N TYR A 112 9.17 -10.64 -0.40
CA TYR A 112 9.66 -11.48 0.68
C TYR A 112 10.84 -12.30 0.16
N SER A 113 11.97 -12.23 0.85
CA SER A 113 13.21 -12.90 0.46
C SER A 113 13.77 -13.67 1.65
N ILE A 114 14.18 -14.92 1.40
CA ILE A 114 14.91 -15.74 2.36
C ILE A 114 16.30 -15.97 1.78
N GLY A 115 17.33 -15.77 2.59
CA GLY A 115 18.72 -15.96 2.19
C GLY A 115 19.56 -16.57 3.31
N ALA A 116 20.68 -17.18 2.92
CA ALA A 116 21.68 -17.69 3.83
C ALA A 116 23.06 -17.16 3.43
N ASN A 117 23.87 -16.79 4.41
CA ASN A 117 25.27 -16.42 4.25
C ASN A 117 26.11 -17.44 5.02
N VAL A 118 26.94 -18.20 4.31
CA VAL A 118 27.81 -19.23 4.86
C VAL A 118 29.26 -18.74 4.74
N THR A 119 29.96 -18.72 5.87
CA THR A 119 31.40 -18.44 5.96
C THR A 119 32.10 -19.72 6.38
N PHE A 120 33.12 -20.13 5.61
CA PHE A 120 33.92 -21.33 5.85
C PHE A 120 35.07 -21.02 6.79
#